data_AF-A0A7C3M8I7-F1
#
_entry.id   AF-A0A7C3M8I7-F1
#
_cell.length_a   1.000
_cell.length_b   1.000
_cell.length_c   1.000
_cell.angle_alpha   90.00
_cell.angle_beta   90.00
_cell.angle_gamma   90.00
#
_symmetry.space_group_name_H-M   'P 1'
#
loop_
_entity.id
_entity.type
_entity.pdbx_description
1 polymer ?
#
loop_
_entity_poly.entity_id
_entity_poly.type
_entity_poly.pdbx_seq_one_letter_code
_entity_poly.pdbx_strand_id
1 'polypeptide(L)' 'MSMRKAIGIDIGGTYIKAGCTDESGNVLKKQQFPTLAEKGSRDIVLKQIESAI' A
#
# COMPACT_ATOMS: atom_id res chain seq x y z
N MET A 1 16.55 4.25 -21.08
CA MET A 1 16.54 4.04 -19.62
C MET A 1 15.24 3.34 -19.25
N SER A 2 15.27 2.40 -18.30
CA SER A 2 14.03 1.82 -17.76
C SER A 2 13.42 2.78 -16.74
N MET A 3 12.09 2.91 -16.74
CA MET A 3 11.32 3.75 -15.81
C MET A 3 11.50 3.24 -14.37
N ARG A 4 11.85 4.14 -13.44
CA ARG A 4 11.96 3.81 -12.01
C ARG A 4 10.58 3.88 -11.38
N LYS A 5 10.27 2.91 -10.52
CA LYS A 5 8.99 2.85 -9.84
C LYS A 5 9.18 2.88 -8.33
N ALA A 6 8.23 3.49 -7.63
CA ALA A 6 8.16 3.48 -6.18
C ALA A 6 6.76 3.07 -5.72
N ILE A 7 6.69 2.32 -4.61
CA ILE A 7 5.44 1.95 -3.95
C ILE A 7 5.31 2.78 -2.67
N GLY A 8 4.24 3.56 -2.58
CA GLY A 8 3.84 4.25 -1.34
C GLY A 8 2.77 3.45 -0.63
N ILE A 9 2.93 3.26 0.69
CA ILE A 9 1.96 2.61 1.58
C ILE A 9 1.53 3.62 2.65
N ASP A 10 0.22 3.86 2.75
CA ASP A 10 -0.41 4.67 3.79
C ASP A 10 -1.27 3.74 4.67
N ILE A 11 -0.88 3.59 5.94
CA ILE A 11 -1.50 2.66 6.88
C ILE A 11 -2.41 3.45 7.83
N GLY A 12 -3.72 3.39 7.60
CA GLY A 12 -4.73 3.91 8.52
C GLY A 12 -5.30 2.82 9.44
N GLY A 13 -6.15 3.20 10.40
CA GLY A 13 -6.81 2.23 11.29
C GLY A 13 -7.86 1.35 10.60
N THR A 14 -8.51 1.86 9.55
CA THR A 14 -9.59 1.14 8.83
C THR A 14 -9.12 0.59 7.48
N TYR A 15 -8.33 1.36 6.74
CA TYR A 15 -7.85 1.00 5.42
C TYR A 15 -6.35 1.26 5.27
N ILE A 16 -5.69 0.39 4.51
CA ILE A 16 -4.38 0.61 3.92
C ILE A 16 -4.59 1.05 2.47
N LYS A 17 -3.88 2.11 2.06
CA LYS A 17 -3.83 2.56 0.67
C LYS A 17 -2.44 2.29 0.12
N ALA A 18 -2.38 1.80 -1.12
CA ALA A 18 -1.13 1.57 -1.81
C ALA A 18 -1.15 2.24 -3.19
N GLY A 19 -0.03 2.85 -3.59
CA GLY A 19 0.12 3.51 -4.88
C GLY A 19 1.48 3.22 -5.51
N CYS A 20 1.50 2.95 -6.82
CA CYS A 20 2.72 2.86 -7.61
C CYS A 20 2.91 4.17 -8.38
N THR A 21 4.10 4.75 -8.31
CA THR A 21 4.46 5.99 -9.00
C THR A 21 5.69 5.79 -9.87
N ASP A 22 5.82 6.57 -10.94
CA ASP A 22 7.06 6.70 -11.69
C ASP A 22 7.97 7.81 -11.14
N GLU A 23 9.18 7.96 -11.69
CA GLU A 23 10.13 9.00 -11.28
C GLU A 23 9.69 10.44 -11.57
N SER A 24 8.66 10.64 -12.38
CA SER A 24 8.08 11.97 -12.66
C SER A 24 6.94 12.31 -11.70
N GLY A 25 6.61 11.38 -10.78
CA GLY A 25 5.51 11.53 -9.81
C GLY A 25 4.15 11.14 -10.38
N ASN A 26 4.07 10.54 -11.57
CA ASN A 26 2.79 10.08 -12.11
C ASN A 26 2.33 8.82 -11.37
N VAL A 27 1.05 8.77 -11.00
CA VAL A 27 0.45 7.57 -10.39
C VAL A 27 0.14 6.55 -11.48
N LEU A 28 0.84 5.42 -11.44
CA LEU A 28 0.67 4.30 -12.37
C LEU A 28 -0.45 3.36 -11.94
N LYS A 29 -0.61 3.15 -10.62
CA LYS A 29 -1.64 2.28 -10.03
C LYS A 29 -1.97 2.75 -8.62
N LYS A 30 -3.22 2.54 -8.20
CA LYS A 30 -3.68 2.75 -6.82
C LYS A 30 -4.61 1.61 -6.40
N GLN A 31 -4.61 1.29 -5.10
CA GLN A 31 -5.56 0.37 -4.50
C GLN A 31 -5.78 0.67 -3.02
N GLN A 32 -6.86 0.13 -2.48
CA GLN A 32 -7.24 0.25 -1.07
C GLN A 32 -7.81 -1.08 -0.58
N PHE A 33 -7.42 -1.49 0.61
CA PHE A 33 -7.87 -2.73 1.26
C PHE A 33 -7.95 -2.52 2.79
N PRO A 34 -8.76 -3.29 3.52
CA PRO A 34 -8.96 -3.09 4.96
C PRO A 34 -7.66 -3.34 5.76
N THR A 35 -7.39 -2.54 6.79
CA THR A 35 -6.24 -2.75 7.69
C THR A 35 -6.46 -3.93 8.62
N LEU A 36 -7.72 -4.17 9.02
CA LEU A 36 -8.12 -5.13 10.05
C LEU A 36 -7.49 -4.83 11.43
N ALA A 37 -7.28 -3.55 11.76
CA ALA A 37 -6.64 -3.14 13.00
C ALA A 37 -7.46 -3.54 14.24
N GLU A 38 -8.78 -3.67 14.11
CA GLU A 38 -9.68 -4.14 15.17
C GLU A 38 -9.39 -5.57 15.62
N LYS A 39 -8.63 -6.35 14.83
CA LYS A 39 -8.16 -7.68 15.22
C LYS A 39 -7.02 -7.64 16.24
N GLY A 40 -6.45 -6.47 16.52
CA GLY A 40 -5.45 -6.28 17.58
C GLY A 40 -4.13 -7.01 17.36
N SER A 41 -3.82 -7.44 16.12
CA SER A 41 -2.62 -8.21 15.80
C SER A 41 -1.79 -7.55 14.71
N ARG A 42 -0.50 -7.32 15.00
CA ARG A 42 0.47 -6.77 14.06
C ARG A 42 0.66 -7.68 12.84
N ASP A 43 0.68 -8.99 13.03
CA ASP A 43 0.94 -9.95 11.96
C ASP A 43 -0.19 -9.93 10.91
N ILE A 44 -1.43 -9.65 11.34
CA ILE A 44 -2.55 -9.46 10.42
C ILE A 44 -2.33 -8.22 9.56
N VAL A 45 -1.90 -7.11 10.16
CA VAL A 45 -1.60 -5.87 9.42
C VAL A 45 -0.46 -6.09 8.43
N LEU A 46 0.61 -6.76 8.85
CA LEU A 46 1.74 -7.11 7.96
C LEU A 46 1.27 -7.97 6.78
N LYS A 47 0.41 -8.96 7.02
CA LYS A 47 -0.19 -9.77 5.97
C LYS A 47 -1.10 -8.98 5.02
N GLN A 48 -1.80 -7.95 5.53
CA GLN A 48 -2.55 -7.04 4.65
C GLN A 48 -1.60 -6.25 3.73
N ILE A 49 -0.45 -5.78 4.23
CA ILE A 49 0.54 -5.07 3.42
C ILE A 49 1.06 -5.93 2.27
N GLU A 50 1.12 -7.25 2.39
CA GLU A 50 1.48 -8.15 1.26
C GLU A 50 0.52 -8.05 0.07
N SER A 51 -0.70 -7.55 0.28
CA SER A 51 -1.64 -7.26 -0.82
C SER A 51 -1.22 -6.02 -1.62
N ALA A 52 -0.20 -5.27 -1.17
CA ALA A 52 0.30 -4.06 -1.79
C ALA A 52 1.15 -4.31 -3.05
N ILE A 53 0.44 -4.46 -4.18
CA ILE A 53 0.89 -4.39 -5.60
C ILE A 53 1.86 -5.49 -6.04
#